data_AF-A0A7Y5CBI8-F1
#
_entry.id   AF-A0A7Y5CBI8-F1
#
_cell.length_a   1.000
_cell.length_b   1.000
_cell.length_c   1.000
_cell.angle_alpha   90.00
_cell.angle_beta   90.00
_cell.angle_gamma   90.00
#
_symmetry.space_group_name_H-M   'P 1'
#
loop_
_entity.id
_entity.type
_entity.pdbx_description
1 polymer ?
#
loop_
_entity_poly.entity_id
_entity_poly.type
_entity_poly.pdbx_seq_one_letter_code
_entity_poly.pdbx_strand_id
1 'polypeptide(L)' 'MKKKYFVGVREVHVRYYSVIANNPDEAKARVKERHASVVDEEEQEYANELEPDTWSVEETSDE' A
#
# COMPACT_ATOMS: atom_id res chain seq x y z
N MET A 1 20.45 -29.10 12.59
CA MET A 1 19.27 -28.56 13.32
C MET A 1 18.55 -27.58 12.40
N LYS A 2 17.22 -27.49 12.46
CA LYS A 2 16.43 -26.49 11.72
C LYS A 2 16.41 -25.18 12.52
N LYS A 3 16.37 -24.04 11.83
CA LYS A 3 16.30 -22.69 12.39
C LYS A 3 14.95 -22.07 12.03
N LYS A 4 14.44 -21.15 12.85
CA LYS A 4 13.20 -20.40 12.61
C LYS A 4 13.54 -19.01 12.06
N TYR A 5 12.71 -18.53 11.14
CA TYR A 5 12.89 -17.23 10.50
C TYR A 5 11.56 -16.47 10.48
N PHE A 6 11.62 -15.16 10.66
CA PHE A 6 10.55 -14.24 10.29
C PHE A 6 10.82 -13.71 8.88
N VAL A 7 9.80 -13.75 8.03
CA VAL A 7 9.87 -13.24 6.65
C VAL A 7 8.88 -12.09 6.54
N GLY A 8 9.39 -10.88 6.35
CA GLY A 8 8.61 -9.67 6.13
C GLY A 8 8.40 -9.46 4.63
N VAL A 9 7.19 -9.74 4.16
CA VAL A 9 6.77 -9.53 2.78
C VAL A 9 6.42 -8.06 2.57
N ARG A 10 6.79 -7.51 1.41
CA ARG A 10 6.39 -6.16 1.02
C ARG A 10 5.30 -6.23 -0.02
N GLU A 11 4.28 -5.40 0.14
CA GLU A 11 3.17 -5.30 -0.80
C GLU A 11 3.02 -3.85 -1.25
N VAL A 12 2.62 -3.66 -2.51
CA VAL A 12 2.18 -2.37 -3.03
C VAL A 12 0.67 -2.35 -2.99
N HIS A 13 0.13 -1.38 -2.27
CA HIS A 13 -1.30 -1.14 -2.15
C HIS A 13 -1.65 0.14 -2.90
N VAL A 14 -2.56 0.03 -3.86
CA VAL A 14 -3.10 1.15 -4.63
C VAL A 14 -4.58 1.26 -4.33
N ARG A 15 -4.95 2.37 -3.69
CA ARG A 15 -6.34 2.74 -3.42
C ARG A 15 -6.74 3.88 -4.34
N TYR A 16 -7.88 3.73 -5.01
CA TYR A 16 -8.36 4.68 -5.99
C TYR A 16 -9.39 5.63 -5.36
N TYR A 17 -9.28 6.90 -5.74
CA TYR A 17 -10.19 7.95 -5.31
C TYR A 17 -10.69 8.70 -6.54
N SER A 18 -11.99 8.93 -6.62
CA SER A 18 -12.57 9.86 -7.58
C SER A 18 -12.74 11.25 -6.96
N VAL A 19 -12.44 12.29 -7.73
CA VAL A 19 -12.51 13.68 -7.26
C VAL A 19 -12.76 14.63 -8.43
N ILE A 20 -13.61 15.63 -8.22
CA ILE A 20 -13.78 16.73 -9.17
C ILE A 20 -12.64 17.73 -8.94
N ALA A 21 -11.87 18.05 -9.98
CA ALA A 21 -10.77 19.03 -9.94
C ALA A 21 -10.52 19.61 -11.34
N ASN A 22 -9.88 20.78 -11.43
CA ASN A 22 -9.58 21.43 -12.71
C ASN A 22 -8.26 20.93 -13.33
N ASN A 23 -7.37 20.35 -12.52
CA ASN A 23 -6.06 19.85 -12.96
C ASN A 23 -5.52 18.74 -12.02
N PRO A 24 -4.48 18.00 -12.44
CA PRO A 24 -3.95 16.88 -11.66
C PRO A 24 -3.37 17.26 -10.29
N ASP A 25 -2.76 18.44 -10.15
CA ASP A 25 -2.18 18.86 -8.87
C ASP A 25 -3.26 19.22 -7.86
N GLU A 26 -4.34 19.86 -8.32
CA GLU A 26 -5.54 20.10 -7.53
C GLU A 26 -6.23 18.79 -7.12
N ALA A 27 -6.32 17.80 -8.02
CA ALA A 27 -6.87 16.49 -7.70
C ALA A 27 -6.12 15.82 -6.54
N LYS A 28 -4.77 15.82 -6.61
CA LYS A 28 -3.92 15.28 -5.54
C LYS A 28 -4.10 16.02 -4.22
N ALA A 29 -4.16 17.36 -4.27
CA ALA A 29 -4.38 18.18 -3.07
C ALA A 29 -5.74 17.85 -2.42
N ARG A 30 -6.82 17.79 -3.20
CA ARG A 30 -8.16 17.48 -2.71
C ARG A 30 -8.26 16.09 -2.07
N VAL A 31 -7.63 15.07 -2.68
CA VAL A 31 -7.57 13.72 -2.08
C VAL A 31 -6.78 13.75 -0.76
N LYS A 32 -5.62 14.42 -0.73
CA LYS A 32 -4.80 14.57 0.48
C LYS A 32 -5.55 15.28 1.62
N GLU A 33 -6.33 16.31 1.29
CA GLU A 33 -7.11 17.10 2.24
C GLU A 33 -8.48 16.48 2.60
N ARG A 34 -8.83 15.34 1.99
CA ARG A 34 -10.15 14.68 2.13
C ARG A 34 -11.30 15.65 1.85
N HIS A 35 -11.19 16.40 0.76
CA HIS A 35 -12.21 17.34 0.32
C HIS A 35 -13.57 16.63 0.18
N ALA A 36 -14.68 17.36 0.41
CA ALA A 36 -16.03 16.78 0.42
C ALA A 36 -16.46 16.10 -0.89
N SER A 37 -15.78 16.41 -2.00
CA SER A 37 -16.03 15.80 -3.31
C SER A 37 -15.22 14.52 -3.57
N VAL A 38 -14.42 14.07 -2.62
CA VAL A 38 -13.61 12.85 -2.75
C VAL A 38 -14.48 11.65 -2.41
N VAL A 39 -14.52 10.68 -3.31
CA VAL A 39 -15.18 9.38 -3.09
C VAL A 39 -14.12 8.29 -3.16
N ASP A 40 -14.18 7.38 -2.20
CA ASP A 40 -13.31 6.22 -2.15
C ASP A 40 -13.89 5.12 -3.04
N GLU A 41 -13.12 4.69 -4.04
CA GLU A 41 -13.52 3.64 -4.97
C GLU A 41 -13.00 2.30 -4.45
N GLU A 42 -13.42 1.91 -3.25
CA GLU A 42 -12.87 0.75 -2.51
C GLU A 42 -12.87 -0.54 -3.33
N GLU A 43 -13.88 -0.73 -4.19
CA GLU A 43 -13.99 -1.89 -5.08
C GLU A 43 -12.87 -1.99 -6.12
N GLN A 44 -12.11 -0.91 -6.35
CA GLN A 44 -10.97 -0.86 -7.26
C GLN A 44 -9.63 -1.01 -6.55
N GLU A 45 -9.62 -1.28 -5.24
CA GLU A 45 -8.38 -1.50 -4.49
C GLU A 45 -7.56 -2.63 -5.11
N TYR A 46 -6.26 -2.35 -5.31
CA TYR A 46 -5.32 -3.29 -5.89
C TYR A 46 -4.13 -3.47 -4.93
N ALA A 47 -3.90 -4.70 -4.51
CA ALA A 47 -2.73 -5.10 -3.74
C ALA A 47 -1.90 -6.10 -4.54
N ASN A 48 -0.59 -5.90 -4.59
CA ASN A 48 0.34 -6.83 -5.21
C ASN A 48 1.55 -7.09 -4.32
N GLU A 49 1.85 -8.36 -4.11
CA GLU A 49 3.06 -8.80 -3.45
C GLU A 49 4.28 -8.47 -4.32
N LEU A 50 5.30 -7.88 -3.72
CA LEU A 50 6.56 -7.63 -4.40
C LEU A 50 7.43 -8.87 -4.40
N GLU A 51 8.36 -8.93 -5.35
CA GLU A 51 9.28 -10.05 -5.53
C GLU A 51 10.08 -10.35 -4.25
N PRO A 52 10.50 -11.62 -4.04
CA PRO A 52 11.18 -12.06 -2.81
C PRO A 52 12.49 -11.32 -2.49
N ASP A 53 13.13 -10.68 -3.48
CA ASP A 53 14.34 -9.88 -3.28
C ASP A 53 14.08 -8.58 -2.49
N THR A 54 12.81 -8.18 -2.37
CA THR A 54 12.38 -7.02 -1.58
C THR A 54 12.04 -7.37 -0.12
N TRP A 55 11.98 -8.65 0.22
CA TRP A 55 11.55 -9.12 1.53
C TRP A 55 12.67 -9.02 2.58
N SER A 56 12.28 -8.84 3.84
CA SER A 56 13.21 -8.93 4.97
C SER A 56 13.19 -10.34 5.54
N VAL A 57 14.35 -10.86 5.92
CA VAL A 57 14.47 -12.17 6.57
C VAL A 57 15.29 -12.02 7.84
N GLU A 58 14.72 -12.43 8.97
CA GLU A 58 15.35 -12.36 10.28
C GLU A 58 15.37 -13.76 10.90
N GLU A 59 16.55 -14.28 11.26
CA GLU A 59 16.66 -15.52 12.03
C GLU A 59 16.29 -15.24 13.49
N THR A 60 15.41 -16.06 14.06
CA THR A 60 15.09 -15.99 15.49
C THR A 60 15.67 -17.21 16.18
N SER A 61 16.38 -16.97 17.29
CA SER A 61 16.60 -17.99 18.30
C SER A 61 15.30 -18.12 19.09
N ASP A 62 14.50 -19.15 18.82
CA ASP A 62 13.51 -19.54 19.82
C ASP A 62 14.27 -19.84 21.13
N GLU A 63 13.90 -19.17 22.22
CA GLU A 63 14.15 -19.66 23.60
C GLU A 63 13.25 -20.88 23.87
#